data_AF-A0AAJ2GYM5-F1
#
_entry.id   AF-A0AAJ2GYM5-F1
#
_cell.length_a   1.000
_cell.length_b   1.000
_cell.length_c   1.000
_cell.angle_alpha   90.00
_cell.angle_beta   90.00
_cell.angle_gamma   90.00
#
_symmetry.space_group_name_H-M   'P 1'
#
loop_
_entity.id
_entity.type
_entity.pdbx_description
1 polymer ?
#
loop_
_entity_poly.entity_id
_entity_poly.type
_entity_poly.pdbx_seq_one_letter_code
_entity_poly.pdbx_strand_id
1 'polypeptide(L)'
;THDLITQDVPVAHSYAASTVENTFNSAQSGFNPQQQSHSQNRQQAMLILQQISDYFSTNEPHSPVSYLLKKTIKWANMPLHEWLAAVVKQEEPLDALQDMLGVQPSQHDS
;
A
#
# COMPACT_ATOMS: atom_id res chain seq x y z
N THR A 1 -45.65 -60.64 -17.59
CA THR A 1 -46.70 -59.61 -17.43
C THR A 1 -46.15 -58.53 -16.52
N HIS A 2 -45.85 -57.35 -17.10
CA HIS A 2 -45.56 -56.02 -16.50
C HIS A 2 -44.55 -55.98 -15.33
N ASP A 3 -43.29 -55.54 -15.47
CA ASP A 3 -42.74 -54.20 -15.81
C ASP A 3 -43.03 -53.11 -14.74
N LEU A 4 -41.99 -52.27 -14.48
CA LEU A 4 -41.88 -51.12 -13.55
C LEU A 4 -41.73 -51.48 -12.04
N ILE A 5 -40.69 -51.05 -11.28
CA ILE A 5 -40.29 -49.66 -10.96
C ILE A 5 -38.85 -49.58 -10.38
N THR A 6 -38.08 -48.65 -10.96
CA THR A 6 -37.04 -47.74 -10.42
C THR A 6 -35.84 -48.27 -9.63
N GLN A 7 -34.71 -48.19 -10.35
CA GLN A 7 -33.34 -48.08 -9.89
C GLN A 7 -33.10 -46.70 -9.24
N ASP A 8 -32.90 -46.64 -7.92
CA ASP A 8 -32.45 -45.43 -7.24
C ASP A 8 -30.92 -45.41 -7.22
N VAL A 9 -30.35 -44.70 -8.20
CA VAL A 9 -28.92 -44.37 -8.23
C VAL A 9 -28.80 -43.03 -7.52
N PRO A 10 -28.00 -42.88 -6.44
CA PRO A 10 -27.69 -41.55 -5.93
C PRO A 10 -26.83 -40.85 -6.99
N VAL A 11 -27.46 -39.96 -7.76
CA VAL A 11 -26.74 -39.02 -8.61
C VAL A 11 -25.96 -38.08 -7.69
N ALA A 12 -24.70 -38.42 -7.48
CA ALA A 12 -23.72 -37.51 -6.94
C ALA A 12 -23.62 -36.34 -7.93
N HIS A 13 -24.43 -35.31 -7.69
CA HIS A 13 -24.19 -34.00 -8.26
C HIS A 13 -22.91 -33.50 -7.59
N SER A 14 -21.79 -33.81 -8.22
CA SER A 14 -20.54 -33.13 -8.01
C SER A 14 -20.78 -31.67 -8.37
N TYR A 15 -21.10 -30.87 -7.37
CA TYR A 15 -20.93 -29.43 -7.44
C TYR A 15 -19.43 -29.18 -7.51
N ALA A 16 -18.85 -29.35 -8.70
CA ALA A 16 -17.63 -28.65 -9.08
C ALA A 16 -18.02 -27.16 -9.21
N ALA A 17 -18.28 -26.54 -8.06
CA ALA A 17 -18.32 -25.10 -7.96
C ALA A 17 -16.91 -24.64 -8.30
N SER A 18 -16.79 -24.11 -9.52
CA SER A 18 -15.66 -23.44 -10.10
C SER A 18 -14.78 -22.83 -9.02
N THR A 19 -13.57 -23.35 -8.92
CA THR A 19 -12.44 -22.72 -8.26
C THR A 19 -12.13 -21.43 -9.03
N VAL A 20 -12.94 -20.39 -8.82
CA VAL A 20 -12.53 -19.02 -9.08
C VAL A 20 -11.61 -18.61 -7.95
N GLU A 21 -10.36 -19.06 -8.08
CA GLU A 21 -9.16 -18.26 -7.87
C GLU A 21 -9.38 -17.03 -6.98
N ASN A 22 -9.45 -17.26 -5.66
CA ASN A 22 -9.08 -16.22 -4.72
C ASN A 22 -7.55 -16.16 -4.65
N THR A 23 -6.92 -15.81 -5.78
CA THR A 23 -5.48 -15.57 -5.93
C THR A 23 -5.10 -14.19 -5.37
N PHE A 24 -5.81 -13.73 -4.34
CA PHE A 24 -5.53 -12.47 -3.64
C PHE A 24 -4.89 -12.67 -2.26
N ASN A 25 -4.62 -13.91 -1.84
CA ASN A 25 -4.25 -14.17 -0.45
C ASN A 25 -2.82 -14.66 -0.19
N SER A 26 -1.90 -14.51 -1.13
CA SER A 26 -0.49 -14.93 -0.97
C SER A 26 0.48 -13.82 -0.53
N ALA A 27 0.02 -12.62 -0.16
CA ALA A 27 0.89 -11.52 0.25
C ALA A 27 0.53 -10.83 1.58
N GLN A 28 -0.39 -11.38 2.39
CA GLN A 28 -0.67 -10.83 3.73
C GLN A 28 0.31 -11.36 4.79
N SER A 29 1.61 -11.28 4.50
CA SER A 29 2.58 -11.09 5.56
C SER A 29 2.51 -9.60 5.90
N GLY A 30 1.74 -9.25 6.94
CA GLY A 30 1.74 -7.89 7.47
C GLY A 30 3.17 -7.37 7.65
N PHE A 31 3.36 -6.06 7.54
CA PHE A 31 4.69 -5.46 7.70
C PHE A 31 5.29 -5.86 9.05
N ASN A 32 6.32 -6.73 9.02
CA ASN A 32 6.96 -7.23 10.23
C ASN A 32 8.45 -6.85 10.26
N PRO A 33 8.79 -5.62 10.71
CA PRO A 33 10.12 -5.06 10.57
C PRO A 33 11.21 -5.79 11.37
N GLN A 34 10.83 -6.67 12.30
CA GLN A 34 11.78 -7.34 13.19
C GLN A 34 12.42 -8.60 12.58
N GLN A 35 11.87 -9.16 11.50
CA GLN A 35 12.32 -10.45 10.96
C GLN A 35 13.15 -10.37 9.67
N GLN A 36 13.29 -9.18 9.08
CA GLN A 36 13.96 -8.99 7.79
C GLN A 36 15.08 -7.94 7.90
N SER A 37 15.97 -7.94 6.91
CA SER A 37 16.99 -6.89 6.81
C SER A 37 16.37 -5.51 6.58
N HIS A 38 17.09 -4.45 6.96
CA HIS A 38 16.60 -3.09 6.84
C HIS A 38 16.23 -2.72 5.39
N SER A 39 17.01 -3.20 4.41
CA SER A 39 16.73 -3.01 2.98
C SER A 39 15.42 -3.67 2.54
N GLN A 40 15.18 -4.91 2.97
CA GLN A 40 13.93 -5.63 2.66
C GLN A 40 12.72 -4.96 3.32
N ASN A 41 12.86 -4.55 4.59
CA ASN A 41 11.84 -3.80 5.30
C ASN A 41 11.49 -2.50 4.57
N ARG A 42 12.50 -1.74 4.13
CA ARG A 42 12.28 -0.50 3.37
C ARG A 42 11.48 -0.76 2.10
N GLN A 43 11.84 -1.79 1.33
CA GLN A 43 11.13 -2.15 0.10
C GLN A 43 9.67 -2.51 0.39
N GLN A 44 9.43 -3.35 1.39
CA GLN A 44 8.07 -3.74 1.78
C GLN A 44 7.24 -2.55 2.29
N ALA A 45 7.84 -1.67 3.10
CA ALA A 45 7.19 -0.45 3.57
C ALA A 45 6.79 0.47 2.40
N MET A 46 7.67 0.64 1.40
CA MET A 46 7.36 1.45 0.22
C MET A 46 6.23 0.85 -0.63
N LEU A 47 6.17 -0.48 -0.77
CA LEU A 47 5.09 -1.17 -1.48
C LEU A 47 3.74 -0.95 -0.78
N ILE A 48 3.70 -1.11 0.55
CA ILE A 48 2.49 -0.85 1.33
C ILE A 48 2.08 0.62 1.21
N LEU A 49 3.04 1.53 1.25
CA LEU A 49 2.77 2.96 1.08
C LEU A 49 2.18 3.28 -0.30
N GLN A 50 2.63 2.62 -1.38
CA GLN A 50 1.99 2.72 -2.70
C GLN A 50 0.52 2.31 -2.62
N GLN A 51 0.23 1.14 -2.05
CA GLN A 51 -1.13 0.61 -1.95
C GLN A 51 -2.05 1.56 -1.19
N ILE A 52 -1.57 2.16 -0.10
CA ILE A 52 -2.32 3.17 0.66
C ILE A 52 -2.55 4.42 -0.21
N SER A 53 -1.52 4.91 -0.91
CA SER A 53 -1.64 6.05 -1.82
C SER A 53 -2.69 5.81 -2.92
N ASP A 54 -2.70 4.62 -3.53
CA ASP A 54 -3.63 4.25 -4.59
C ASP A 54 -5.07 4.19 -4.09
N TYR A 55 -5.27 3.65 -2.89
CA TYR A 55 -6.57 3.65 -2.22
C TYR A 55 -7.10 5.08 -2.03
N PHE A 56 -6.34 5.95 -1.36
CA PHE A 56 -6.75 7.35 -1.15
C PHE A 56 -6.92 8.12 -2.45
N SER A 57 -6.14 7.82 -3.48
CA SER A 57 -6.28 8.45 -4.80
C SER A 57 -7.57 8.09 -5.52
N THR A 58 -8.04 6.87 -5.32
CA THR A 58 -9.26 6.36 -5.93
C THR A 58 -10.50 6.88 -5.19
N ASN A 59 -10.45 6.89 -3.86
CA ASN A 59 -11.58 7.26 -3.01
C ASN A 59 -11.69 8.76 -2.73
N GLU A 60 -10.56 9.46 -2.58
CA GLU A 60 -10.48 10.87 -2.19
C GLU A 60 -9.35 11.61 -2.92
N PRO A 61 -9.45 11.82 -4.25
CA PRO A 61 -8.37 12.38 -5.06
C PRO A 61 -7.93 13.79 -4.66
N HIS A 62 -8.82 14.55 -4.02
CA HIS A 62 -8.57 15.90 -3.53
C HIS A 62 -8.28 15.98 -2.03
N SER A 63 -8.15 14.83 -1.35
CA SER A 63 -7.76 14.81 0.06
C SER A 63 -6.29 15.21 0.23
N PRO A 64 -5.95 16.05 1.21
CA PRO A 64 -4.57 16.36 1.56
C PRO A 64 -3.73 15.09 1.81
N VAL A 65 -4.35 14.04 2.34
CA VAL A 65 -3.70 12.75 2.60
C VAL A 65 -3.23 12.10 1.30
N SER A 66 -4.08 12.03 0.27
CA SER A 66 -3.71 11.48 -1.05
C SER A 66 -2.53 12.25 -1.66
N TYR A 67 -2.56 13.58 -1.56
CA TYR A 67 -1.50 14.43 -2.08
C TYR A 67 -0.16 14.22 -1.35
N LEU A 68 -0.19 14.18 -0.01
CA LEU A 68 1.02 13.98 0.81
C LEU A 68 1.63 12.59 0.62
N LEU A 69 0.80 11.54 0.47
CA LEU A 69 1.29 10.20 0.20
C LEU A 69 2.03 10.14 -1.14
N LYS A 70 1.44 10.68 -2.21
CA LYS A 70 2.10 10.77 -3.53
C LYS A 70 3.42 11.53 -3.49
N LYS A 71 3.44 12.67 -2.77
CA LYS A 71 4.67 13.45 -2.55
C LYS A 71 5.73 12.65 -1.81
N THR A 72 5.36 12.02 -0.69
CA THR A 72 6.25 11.22 0.14
C THR A 72 6.89 10.08 -0.67
N ILE A 73 6.10 9.40 -1.48
CA ILE A 73 6.57 8.33 -2.37
C ILE A 73 7.61 8.85 -3.37
N LYS A 74 7.31 9.99 -4.01
CA LYS A 74 8.23 10.63 -4.96
C LYS A 74 9.56 10.98 -4.28
N TRP A 75 9.49 11.56 -3.07
CA TRP A 75 10.66 11.92 -2.29
C TRP A 75 11.48 10.71 -1.83
N ALA A 76 10.82 9.62 -1.43
CA ALA A 76 11.49 8.40 -1.00
C ALA A 76 12.35 7.73 -2.09
N ASN A 77 12.05 8.01 -3.38
CA ASN A 77 12.82 7.51 -4.51
C ASN A 77 13.92 8.49 -4.98
N MET A 78 13.97 9.70 -4.42
CA MET A 78 14.97 10.71 -4.76
C MET A 78 16.17 10.66 -3.80
N PRO A 79 17.38 10.92 -4.29
CA PRO A 79 18.50 11.21 -3.41
C PRO A 79 18.27 12.56 -2.69
N LEU A 80 18.72 12.65 -1.43
CA LEU A 80 18.44 13.78 -0.53
C LEU A 80 18.76 15.16 -1.14
N HIS A 81 19.88 15.27 -1.87
CA HIS A 81 20.29 16.53 -2.49
C HIS A 81 19.33 17.00 -3.59
N GLU A 82 18.76 16.07 -4.35
CA GLU A 82 17.78 16.37 -5.40
C GLU A 82 16.43 16.78 -4.79
N TRP A 83 16.02 16.07 -3.73
CA TRP A 83 14.84 16.42 -2.95
C TRP A 83 14.95 17.83 -2.36
N LEU A 84 16.07 18.14 -1.67
CA LEU A 84 16.28 19.43 -1.04
C LEU A 84 16.27 20.56 -2.07
N ALA A 85 16.92 20.35 -3.23
CA ALA A 85 16.91 21.33 -4.31
C ALA A 85 15.51 21.56 -4.89
N ALA A 86 14.69 20.51 -5.03
CA ALA A 86 13.32 20.62 -5.54
C ALA A 86 12.39 21.35 -4.57
N VAL A 87 12.56 21.08 -3.27
CA VAL A 87 11.77 21.66 -2.19
C VAL A 87 12.09 23.14 -1.99
N VAL A 88 13.37 23.49 -1.88
CA VAL A 88 13.83 24.88 -1.71
C VAL A 88 13.44 25.75 -2.91
N LYS A 89 13.42 25.17 -4.12
CA LYS A 89 12.98 25.88 -5.34
C LYS A 89 11.48 26.11 -5.45
N GLN A 90 10.65 25.40 -4.68
CA GLN A 90 9.19 25.45 -4.86
C GLN A 90 8.52 26.68 -4.21
N GLU A 91 9.29 27.64 -3.69
CA GLU A 91 8.79 28.84 -2.98
C GLU A 91 7.77 28.55 -1.87
N GLU A 92 7.78 27.35 -1.28
CA GLU A 92 7.18 27.20 0.04
C GLU A 92 8.13 27.84 1.06
N PRO A 93 7.62 28.66 1.99
CA PRO A 93 8.42 29.12 3.12
C PRO A 93 9.05 27.91 3.78
N LEU A 94 10.38 27.93 3.96
CA LEU A 94 11.09 26.84 4.63
C LEU A 94 10.46 26.51 5.98
N ASP A 95 9.89 27.51 6.66
CA ASP A 95 9.12 27.37 7.91
C ASP A 95 7.86 26.49 7.75
N ALA A 96 7.08 26.69 6.68
CA ALA A 96 5.87 25.90 6.41
C ALA A 96 6.23 24.43 6.11
N LEU A 97 7.35 24.23 5.42
CA LEU A 97 7.87 22.90 5.14
C LEU A 97 8.42 22.23 6.40
N GLN A 98 9.05 23.00 7.28
CA GLN A 98 9.62 22.55 8.54
C GLN A 98 8.53 22.11 9.54
N ASP A 99 7.41 22.83 9.57
CA ASP A 99 6.19 22.43 10.28
C ASP A 99 5.60 21.14 9.69
N MET A 100 5.51 21.04 8.36
CA MET A 100 4.94 19.86 7.69
C MET A 100 5.81 18.60 7.85
N LEU A 101 7.14 18.75 7.96
CA LEU A 101 8.09 17.66 8.19
C LEU A 101 8.32 17.36 9.68
N GLY A 102 7.78 18.19 10.59
CA GLY A 102 7.92 18.03 12.04
C GLY A 102 9.34 18.20 12.58
N VAL A 103 10.23 18.84 11.81
CA VAL A 103 11.64 19.02 12.19
C VAL A 103 11.78 20.34 12.94
N GLN A 104 11.60 20.35 14.27
CA GLN A 104 11.88 21.57 15.04
C GLN A 104 13.34 22.01 14.83
N PRO A 105 13.61 23.31 14.53
CA PRO A 105 14.98 23.81 14.50
C PRO A 105 15.59 23.54 15.87
N SER A 106 16.64 22.73 15.90
CA SER A 106 17.40 22.48 17.13
C SER A 106 17.96 23.82 17.57
N GLN A 107 17.39 24.40 18.63
CA GLN A 107 17.91 25.61 19.25
C GLN A 107 19.30 25.27 19.83
N HIS A 108 20.34 25.50 19.04
CA HIS A 108 21.71 25.53 19.51
C HIS A 108 21.97 26.95 19.98
N ASP A 109 21.51 27.25 21.20
CA ASP A 109 21.91 28.44 21.95
C ASP A 109 23.37 28.26 22.38
N SER A 110 24.10 29.37 22.34
CA SER A 110 25.56 29.47 22.49
C SER A 110 26.07 29.33 23.92
#